data_AF-A0A7L4AN27-F1
#
_entry.id   AF-A0A7L4AN27-F1
#
_cell.length_a   1.000
_cell.length_b   1.000
_cell.length_c   1.000
_cell.angle_alpha   90.00
_cell.angle_beta   90.00
_cell.angle_gamma   90.00
#
_symmetry.space_group_name_H-M   'P 1'
#
loop_
_entity.id
_entity.type
_entity.pdbx_description
1 polymer ?
#
loop_
_entity_poly.entity_id
_entity_poly.type
_entity_poly.pdbx_seq_one_letter_code
_entity_poly.pdbx_strand_id
1 'polypeptide(L)'
;APANSAAPADSTNEYIGGREDVAPVDGIAPAGLCSALVLVGAYDRQTGCPVLGVINEPFFCRDPLTRRWRGRYHWGVAYRDTRLCSLSP
;
A
#
# COMPACT_ATOMS: atom_id res chain seq x y z
N ALA A 1 6.94 22.36 8.73
CA ALA A 1 6.97 21.49 7.53
C ALA A 1 6.85 20.04 7.97
N PRO A 2 6.03 19.20 7.30
CA PRO A 2 5.90 17.78 7.64
C PRO A 2 7.21 17.01 7.40
N ALA A 3 7.39 15.89 8.09
CA ALA A 3 8.47 14.94 7.82
C ALA A 3 7.93 13.76 7.01
N ASN A 4 8.76 13.25 6.10
CA ASN A 4 8.42 12.15 5.21
C ASN A 4 9.05 10.85 5.73
N SER A 5 8.28 9.78 5.81
CA SER A 5 8.76 8.41 5.92
C SER A 5 8.31 7.63 4.68
N ALA A 6 9.25 7.17 3.86
CA ALA A 6 8.96 6.35 2.69
C ALA A 6 9.58 4.98 2.88
N ALA A 7 8.77 3.92 2.84
CA ALA A 7 9.24 2.55 2.70
C ALA A 7 9.11 2.17 1.21
N PRO A 8 10.22 2.05 0.45
CA PRO A 8 10.16 1.74 -0.97
C PRO A 8 9.56 0.36 -1.27
N ALA A 9 9.60 -0.57 -0.32
CA ALA A 9 8.82 -1.81 -0.30
C ALA A 9 8.62 -2.28 1.16
N ASP A 10 7.38 -2.58 1.54
CA ASP A 10 7.03 -3.32 2.74
C ASP A 10 6.90 -4.82 2.37
N SER A 11 7.29 -5.72 3.29
CA SER A 11 7.45 -7.17 3.02
C SER A 11 8.48 -7.53 1.93
N THR A 12 9.69 -6.97 2.02
CA THR A 12 10.81 -7.21 1.08
C THR A 12 11.09 -8.69 0.77
N ASN A 13 10.90 -9.60 1.73
CA ASN A 13 11.07 -11.05 1.51
C ASN A 13 10.09 -11.63 0.49
N GLU A 14 8.84 -11.15 0.46
CA GLU A 14 7.83 -11.62 -0.50
C GLU A 14 8.07 -11.04 -1.90
N TYR A 15 8.53 -9.78 -1.96
CA TYR A 15 8.97 -9.17 -3.22
C TYR A 15 10.15 -9.93 -3.85
N ILE A 16 11.17 -10.28 -3.06
CA ILE A 16 12.33 -11.07 -3.52
C ILE A 16 11.91 -12.51 -3.84
N GLY A 17 11.03 -13.09 -3.03
CA GLY A 17 10.53 -14.46 -3.21
C GLY A 17 9.72 -14.63 -4.49
N GLY A 18 9.11 -13.56 -5.02
CA GLY A 18 8.50 -13.53 -6.35
C GLY A 18 7.35 -14.54 -6.55
N ARG A 19 6.76 -15.04 -5.47
CA ARG A 19 5.72 -16.08 -5.53
C ARG A 19 4.42 -15.45 -6.02
N GLU A 20 3.97 -15.88 -7.20
CA GLU A 20 2.80 -15.32 -7.89
C GLU A 20 1.52 -16.13 -7.68
N ASP A 21 1.63 -17.35 -7.14
CA ASP A 21 0.62 -18.41 -7.11
C ASP A 21 0.03 -18.67 -5.71
N VAL A 22 0.17 -17.71 -4.79
CA VAL A 22 -0.40 -17.82 -3.45
C VAL A 22 -1.88 -17.43 -3.50
N ALA A 23 -2.76 -18.39 -3.30
CA ALA A 23 -4.19 -18.14 -3.25
C ALA A 23 -4.55 -17.32 -1.99
N PRO A 24 -5.39 -16.28 -2.11
CA PRO A 24 -5.87 -15.54 -0.95
C PRO A 24 -6.78 -16.42 -0.08
N VAL A 25 -6.67 -16.25 1.23
CA VAL A 25 -7.55 -16.87 2.24
C VAL A 25 -8.50 -15.78 2.71
N ASP A 26 -9.80 -15.97 2.50
CA ASP A 26 -10.84 -14.97 2.84
C ASP A 26 -10.61 -13.58 2.22
N GLY A 27 -10.03 -13.55 1.00
CA GLY A 27 -9.70 -12.31 0.29
C GLY A 27 -8.42 -11.61 0.77
N ILE A 28 -7.70 -12.19 1.74
CA ILE A 28 -6.42 -11.70 2.25
C ILE A 28 -5.30 -12.52 1.61
N ALA A 29 -4.30 -11.86 1.03
CA ALA A 29 -3.11 -12.54 0.51
C ALA A 29 -2.18 -12.92 1.68
N PRO A 30 -2.02 -14.20 2.01
CA PRO A 30 -1.22 -14.62 3.16
C PRO A 30 0.30 -14.53 2.89
N ALA A 31 0.70 -14.51 1.62
CA ALA A 31 2.08 -14.40 1.15
C ALA A 31 2.10 -14.08 -0.36
N GLY A 32 3.30 -13.92 -0.93
CA GLY A 32 3.54 -13.69 -2.35
C GLY A 32 3.50 -12.23 -2.76
N LEU A 33 3.60 -11.96 -4.07
CA LEU A 33 3.68 -10.60 -4.60
C LEU A 33 2.48 -9.72 -4.20
N CYS A 34 1.30 -10.31 -4.05
CA CYS A 34 0.10 -9.60 -3.60
C CYS A 34 0.22 -9.03 -2.18
N SER A 35 1.15 -9.54 -1.36
CA SER A 35 1.46 -9.04 -0.02
C SER A 35 2.53 -7.93 -0.02
N ALA A 36 3.18 -7.65 -1.16
CA ALA A 36 4.17 -6.58 -1.27
C ALA A 36 3.49 -5.22 -1.46
N LEU A 37 3.75 -4.29 -0.55
CA LEU A 37 3.17 -2.94 -0.54
C LEU A 37 4.25 -1.87 -0.70
N VAL A 38 3.88 -0.72 -1.26
CA VAL A 38 4.68 0.50 -1.14
C VAL A 38 3.94 1.44 -0.22
N LEU A 39 4.58 1.82 0.89
CA LEU A 39 3.98 2.64 1.94
C LEU A 39 4.69 4.00 1.99
N VAL A 40 3.91 5.07 1.81
CA VAL A 40 4.39 6.45 1.95
C VAL A 40 3.56 7.15 3.00
N GLY A 41 4.22 7.60 4.06
CA GLY A 41 3.61 8.35 5.15
C GLY A 41 4.22 9.73 5.31
N ALA A 42 3.40 10.68 5.72
CA ALA A 42 3.89 11.94 6.26
C ALA A 42 3.26 12.18 7.63
N TYR A 43 4.03 12.81 8.52
CA TYR A 43 3.61 13.14 9.87
C TYR A 43 4.01 14.57 10.24
N ASP A 44 3.28 15.15 11.18
CA ASP A 44 3.59 16.43 11.77
C ASP A 44 4.80 16.28 12.70
N ARG A 45 5.87 17.04 12.43
CA ARG A 45 7.15 16.90 13.15
C ARG A 45 7.11 17.35 14.60
N GLN A 46 6.17 18.23 14.96
CA GLN A 46 6.09 18.78 16.31
C GLN A 46 5.29 17.84 17.22
N THR A 47 4.20 17.29 16.69
CA THR A 47 3.27 16.43 17.45
C THR A 47 3.53 14.94 17.29
N GLY A 48 4.19 14.53 16.20
CA GLY A 48 4.34 13.12 15.81
C GLY A 48 3.10 12.52 15.14
N CYS A 49 2.01 13.27 15.00
CA CYS A 49 0.76 12.75 14.46
C CYS A 49 0.85 12.51 12.94
N PRO A 50 0.35 11.36 12.40
CA PRO A 50 0.30 11.12 10.96
C PRO A 50 -0.69 12.09 10.30
N VAL A 51 -0.32 12.61 9.12
CA VAL A 51 -1.10 13.61 8.37
C VAL A 51 -1.53 13.15 6.99
N LEU A 52 -0.75 12.26 6.37
CA LEU A 52 -0.99 11.71 5.03
C LEU A 52 -0.49 10.26 5.02
N GLY A 53 -1.24 9.38 4.37
CA GLY A 53 -0.81 8.02 4.07
C GLY A 53 -1.19 7.65 2.64
N VAL A 54 -0.27 6.97 1.95
CA VAL A 54 -0.50 6.31 0.66
C VAL A 54 -0.08 4.86 0.78
N ILE A 55 -0.97 3.96 0.41
CA ILE A 55 -0.75 2.53 0.27
C ILE A 55 -0.83 2.23 -1.22
N ASN A 56 0.22 1.66 -1.79
CA ASN A 56 0.21 1.20 -3.17
C ASN A 56 0.43 -0.32 -3.21
N GLU A 57 -0.49 -1.01 -3.88
CA GLU A 57 -0.53 -2.46 -4.09
C GLU A 57 -0.23 -2.73 -5.57
N PRO A 58 1.05 -2.80 -5.98
CA PRO A 58 1.43 -2.95 -7.39
C PRO A 58 0.94 -4.29 -8.00
N PHE A 59 0.78 -5.32 -7.18
CA PHE A 59 0.42 -6.68 -7.58
C PHE A 59 -0.98 -7.08 -7.11
N PHE A 60 -1.96 -6.18 -7.23
CA PHE A 60 -3.32 -6.44 -6.72
C PHE A 60 -4.08 -7.52 -7.52
N CYS A 61 -4.05 -7.43 -8.85
CA CYS A 61 -4.73 -8.40 -9.72
C CYS A 61 -3.87 -8.71 -10.94
N ARG A 62 -3.75 -9.99 -11.28
CA ARG A 62 -3.06 -10.42 -12.49
C ARG A 62 -4.07 -10.80 -13.56
N ASP A 63 -3.94 -10.19 -14.73
CA ASP A 63 -4.73 -10.57 -15.89
C ASP A 63 -4.34 -12.00 -16.33
N PRO A 64 -5.26 -12.97 -16.36
CA PRO A 64 -4.94 -14.37 -16.67
C PRO A 64 -4.51 -14.57 -18.13
N LEU A 65 -4.93 -13.69 -19.05
CA LEU A 65 -4.62 -13.78 -20.47
C LEU A 65 -3.29 -13.08 -20.78
N THR A 66 -3.10 -11.85 -20.29
CA THR A 66 -1.91 -11.05 -20.62
C THR A 66 -0.76 -11.26 -19.63
N ARG A 67 -1.01 -11.94 -18.51
CA ARG A 67 -0.09 -12.13 -17.36
C ARG A 67 0.43 -10.83 -16.75
N ARG A 68 -0.13 -9.67 -17.13
CA ARG A 68 0.26 -8.36 -16.59
C ARG A 68 -0.41 -8.12 -15.25
N TRP A 69 0.34 -7.45 -14.37
CA TRP A 69 -0.17 -7.00 -13.08
C TRP A 69 -0.89 -5.67 -13.22
N ARG A 70 -2.05 -5.58 -12.59
CA ARG A 70 -2.79 -4.34 -12.35
C ARG A 70 -2.69 -4.03 -10.87
N GLY A 71 -2.08 -2.90 -10.55
CA GLY A 71 -2.03 -2.39 -9.19
C GLY A 71 -3.27 -1.60 -8.81
N ARG A 72 -3.39 -1.31 -7.52
CA ARG A 72 -4.31 -0.29 -6.96
C ARG A 72 -3.57 0.54 -5.93
N TYR A 73 -4.13 1.68 -5.58
CA TYR A 73 -3.60 2.51 -4.52
C TYR A 73 -4.72 3.13 -3.70
N HIS A 74 -4.44 3.32 -2.43
CA HIS A 74 -5.31 3.98 -1.47
C HIS A 74 -4.55 5.15 -0.85
N TRP A 75 -5.26 6.25 -0.59
CA TRP A 75 -4.69 7.41 0.09
C TRP A 75 -5.66 7.96 1.12
N GLY A 76 -5.10 8.62 2.14
CA GLY A 76 -5.85 9.32 3.18
C GLY A 76 -5.09 10.53 3.69
N VAL A 77 -5.80 11.60 3.98
CA VAL A 77 -5.30 12.84 4.58
C VAL A 77 -6.08 13.11 5.85
N ALA A 78 -5.37 13.36 6.94
CA ALA A 78 -5.93 13.76 8.23
C ALA A 78 -5.10 14.92 8.80
N TYR A 79 -5.48 16.15 8.47
CA TYR A 79 -4.76 17.34 8.94
C TYR A 79 -5.74 18.44 9.34
N ARG A 80 -5.68 18.84 10.61
CA ARG A 80 -6.62 19.79 11.22
C ARG A 80 -8.07 19.31 11.00
N ASP A 81 -8.90 20.12 10.36
CA ASP A 81 -10.31 19.82 10.08
C ASP A 81 -10.50 19.00 8.79
N THR A 82 -9.44 18.76 8.03
CA THR A 82 -9.51 17.99 6.78
C THR A 82 -9.34 16.50 7.07
N ARG A 83 -10.36 15.71 6.70
CA ARG A 83 -10.34 14.25 6.69
C ARG A 83 -10.88 13.75 5.37
N LEU A 84 -9.99 13.29 4.49
CA LEU A 84 -10.34 12.80 3.15
C LEU A 84 -9.64 11.47 2.90
N CYS A 85 -10.26 10.60 2.12
CA CYS A 85 -9.62 9.37 1.67
C CYS A 85 -10.13 8.94 0.30
N SER A 86 -9.36 8.09 -0.37
CA SER A 86 -9.70 7.49 -1.67
C SER A 86 -10.88 6.52 -1.63
N LEU A 87 -11.30 6.12 -0.42
CA LEU A 87 -12.42 5.21 -0.23
C LEU A 87 -13.69 6.07 -0.20
N SER A 88 -14.43 6.08 -1.31
CA SER A 88 -15.81 6.58 -1.29
C SER A 88 -16.68 5.67 -0.41
N PRO A 89 -17.71 6.20 0.28
CA PRO A 89 -18.73 5.37 0.93
C PRO A 89 -19.38 4.38 -0.04
#